data_AF-A0A2G6HF94-F1
#
_entry.id   AF-A0A2G6HF94-F1
#
_cell.length_a   1.000
_cell.length_b   1.000
_cell.length_c   1.000
_cell.angle_alpha   90.00
_cell.angle_beta   90.00
_cell.angle_gamma   90.00
#
_symmetry.space_group_name_H-M   'P 1'
#
loop_
_entity.id
_entity.type
_entity.pdbx_description
1 polymer ?
#
loop_
_entity_poly.entity_id
_entity_poly.type
_entity_poly.pdbx_seq_one_letter_code
_entity_poly.pdbx_strand_id
1 'polypeptide(L)'
;MEGFEFSPEHVMARAAREWADSDEFSRLLSEVSKISFDGVVQPIPTTDNAGTTSLLNSLDSLSEVMSLAIGAFSADSVSVAAGLDHVISSFSQVETSVTNTFEGLMERLG
;
A
#
# COMPACT_ATOMS: atom_id res chain seq x y z
N MET A 1 -4.46 31.01 -16.29
CA MET A 1 -4.32 29.78 -15.51
C MET A 1 -4.58 28.65 -16.47
N GLU A 2 -3.55 27.91 -16.90
CA GLU A 2 -3.79 26.63 -17.55
C GLU A 2 -4.54 25.76 -16.53
N GLY A 3 -5.78 25.40 -16.88
CA GLY A 3 -6.62 24.60 -16.02
C GLY A 3 -5.96 23.25 -15.81
N PHE A 4 -5.73 22.88 -14.55
CA PHE A 4 -5.39 21.52 -14.21
C PHE A 4 -6.59 20.65 -14.58
N GLU A 5 -6.58 20.07 -15.77
CA GLU A 5 -7.65 19.19 -16.24
C GLU A 5 -7.50 17.86 -15.52
N PHE A 6 -8.49 17.53 -14.69
CA PHE A 6 -8.55 16.26 -13.99
C PHE A 6 -8.64 15.13 -15.02
N SER A 7 -7.73 14.16 -14.94
CA SER A 7 -7.70 12.99 -15.83
C SER A 7 -8.09 11.72 -15.04
N PRO A 8 -9.34 11.23 -15.18
CA PRO A 8 -9.80 10.03 -14.48
C PRO A 8 -8.93 8.80 -14.78
N GLU A 9 -8.45 8.67 -16.02
CA GLU A 9 -7.60 7.54 -16.44
C GLU A 9 -6.26 7.51 -15.70
N HIS A 10 -5.61 8.66 -15.52
CA HIS A 10 -4.36 8.73 -14.75
C HIS A 10 -4.58 8.41 -13.26
N VAL A 11 -5.71 8.85 -12.71
CA VAL A 11 -6.07 8.55 -11.31
C VAL A 11 -6.37 7.06 -11.14
N MET A 12 -7.09 6.43 -12.07
CA MET A 12 -7.34 4.98 -12.07
C MET A 12 -6.05 4.18 -12.22
N ALA A 13 -5.19 4.55 -13.16
CA ALA A 13 -3.90 3.89 -13.36
C ALA A 13 -3.00 4.01 -12.12
N ARG A 14 -3.10 5.13 -11.38
CA ARG A 14 -2.42 5.28 -10.11
C ARG A 14 -3.03 4.39 -9.03
N ALA A 15 -4.35 4.40 -8.84
CA ALA A 15 -5.03 3.54 -7.87
C ALA A 15 -4.69 2.05 -8.08
N ALA A 16 -4.67 1.59 -9.33
CA ALA A 16 -4.27 0.23 -9.67
C ALA A 16 -2.82 -0.11 -9.28
N ARG A 17 -1.89 0.85 -9.39
CA ARG A 17 -0.50 0.67 -8.92
C ARG A 17 -0.43 0.58 -7.40
N GLU A 18 -1.12 1.46 -6.68
CA GLU A 18 -1.12 1.45 -5.21
C GLU A 18 -1.73 0.14 -4.66
N TRP A 19 -2.78 -0.40 -5.32
CA TRP A 19 -3.31 -1.73 -5.00
C TRP A 19 -2.29 -2.84 -5.25
N ALA A 20 -1.61 -2.83 -6.40
CA ALA A 20 -0.57 -3.82 -6.70
C ALA A 20 0.62 -3.75 -5.73
N ASP A 21 1.04 -2.55 -5.34
CA ASP A 21 2.10 -2.33 -4.36
C ASP A 21 1.68 -2.86 -2.98
N SER A 22 0.43 -2.61 -2.56
CA SER A 22 -0.13 -3.18 -1.33
C SER A 22 -0.09 -4.72 -1.32
N ASP A 23 -0.47 -5.37 -2.42
CA ASP A 23 -0.46 -6.82 -2.55
C ASP A 23 0.98 -7.36 -2.48
N GLU A 24 1.92 -6.69 -3.12
CA GLU A 24 3.33 -7.06 -3.08
C GLU A 24 3.93 -6.89 -1.68
N PHE A 25 3.62 -5.80 -0.97
CA PHE A 25 4.03 -5.64 0.43
C PHE A 25 3.40 -6.70 1.33
N SER A 26 2.14 -7.08 1.11
CA SER A 26 1.49 -8.17 1.85
C SER A 26 2.18 -9.52 1.60
N ARG A 27 2.60 -9.77 0.35
CA ARG A 27 3.38 -10.96 -0.01
C ARG A 27 4.75 -10.95 0.68
N LEU A 28 5.46 -9.83 0.65
CA LEU A 28 6.75 -9.66 1.32
C LEU A 28 6.63 -9.85 2.83
N LEU A 29 5.58 -9.35 3.46
CA LEU A 29 5.31 -9.54 4.88
C LEU A 29 5.16 -11.03 5.23
N SER A 30 4.43 -11.78 4.40
CA SER A 30 4.34 -13.25 4.52
C SER A 30 5.72 -13.91 4.43
N GLU A 31 6.59 -13.47 3.54
CA GLU A 31 7.95 -14.02 3.44
C GLU A 31 8.83 -13.65 4.64
N VAL A 32 8.76 -12.41 5.14
CA VAL A 32 9.49 -12.01 6.35
C VAL A 32 9.06 -12.83 7.56
N SER A 33 7.77 -13.13 7.70
CA SER A 33 7.26 -13.96 8.80
C SER A 33 7.78 -15.40 8.79
N LYS A 34 8.34 -15.87 7.67
CA LYS A 34 8.94 -17.20 7.51
C LYS A 34 10.45 -17.22 7.78
N ILE A 35 11.08 -16.06 7.96
CA ILE A 35 12.51 -15.99 8.26
C ILE A 35 12.73 -16.59 9.64
N SER A 36 13.36 -17.76 9.67
CA SER A 36 13.89 -18.36 10.90
C SER A 36 15.39 -18.13 10.97
N PHE A 37 15.87 -17.78 12.16
CA PHE A 37 17.29 -17.65 12.47
C PHE A 37 17.88 -18.93 13.08
N ASP A 38 17.09 -20.01 13.13
CA ASP A 38 17.55 -21.31 13.62
C ASP A 38 18.77 -21.79 12.84
N GLY A 39 19.85 -22.08 13.57
CA GLY A 39 21.10 -22.57 12.99
C GLY A 39 21.96 -21.51 12.29
N VAL A 40 21.49 -20.27 12.12
CA VAL A 40 22.28 -19.13 11.61
C VAL A 40 23.31 -18.71 12.65
N VAL A 41 22.90 -18.70 13.92
CA VAL A 41 23.79 -18.41 15.05
C VAL A 41 24.00 -19.67 15.85
N GLN A 42 25.24 -20.16 15.89
CA GLN A 42 25.60 -21.37 16.62
C GLN A 42 26.29 -21.02 17.95
N PRO A 43 25.88 -21.63 19.07
CA PRO A 43 26.58 -21.46 20.32
C PRO A 43 27.98 -22.07 20.24
N ILE A 44 28.97 -21.34 20.74
CA ILE A 44 30.34 -21.80 20.87
C ILE A 44 30.40 -22.73 22.10
N PRO A 45 30.81 -24.01 21.96
CA PRO A 45 30.66 -25.01 23.01
C PRO A 45 31.45 -24.75 24.30
N THR A 46 32.52 -23.97 24.23
CA THR A 46 33.51 -23.85 25.32
C THR A 46 33.71 -22.42 25.83
N THR A 47 32.94 -21.45 25.34
CA THR A 47 33.11 -20.03 25.70
C THR A 47 31.78 -19.37 26.06
N ASP A 48 31.87 -18.17 26.63
CA ASP A 48 30.71 -17.31 26.85
C ASP A 48 29.97 -17.07 25.51
N ASN A 49 28.65 -17.28 25.53
CA ASN A 49 27.75 -17.14 24.39
C ASN A 49 26.95 -15.83 24.45
N ALA A 50 27.35 -14.86 25.27
CA ALA A 50 26.73 -13.53 25.31
C ALA A 50 26.63 -12.87 23.93
N GLY A 51 27.68 -12.97 23.10
CA GLY A 51 27.68 -12.44 21.73
C GLY A 51 26.68 -13.16 20.82
N THR A 52 26.65 -14.49 20.85
CA THR A 52 25.68 -15.34 20.14
C THR A 52 24.24 -14.99 20.52
N THR A 53 23.99 -14.83 21.82
CA THR A 53 22.66 -14.47 22.34
C THR A 53 22.25 -13.07 21.91
N SER A 54 23.17 -12.10 21.99
CA SER A 54 22.94 -10.73 21.52
C SER A 54 22.66 -10.67 20.02
N LEU A 55 23.34 -11.51 19.22
CA LEU A 55 23.10 -11.59 17.79
C LEU A 55 21.72 -12.15 17.47
N LEU A 56 21.31 -13.25 18.13
CA LEU A 56 19.95 -13.81 17.98
C LEU A 56 18.87 -12.77 18.32
N ASN A 57 19.00 -12.09 19.46
CA ASN A 57 18.05 -11.04 19.85
C ASN A 57 18.01 -9.88 18.84
N SER A 58 19.14 -9.54 18.23
CA SER A 58 19.21 -8.47 17.22
C SER A 58 18.56 -8.90 15.91
N LEU A 59 18.68 -10.17 15.53
CA LEU A 59 18.01 -10.73 14.35
C LEU A 59 16.50 -10.81 14.55
N ASP A 60 16.04 -11.21 15.73
CA ASP A 60 14.61 -11.19 16.08
C ASP A 60 14.05 -9.76 16.02
N SER A 61 14.76 -8.80 16.61
CA SER A 61 14.38 -7.39 16.55
C SER A 61 14.36 -6.85 15.11
N LEU A 62 15.32 -7.26 14.28
CA LEU A 62 15.35 -6.90 12.85
C LEU A 62 14.12 -7.44 12.11
N SER A 63 13.74 -8.70 12.36
CA SER A 63 12.53 -9.30 11.75
C SER A 63 11.26 -8.56 12.14
N GLU A 64 11.15 -8.15 13.40
CA GLU A 64 10.04 -7.35 13.90
C GLU A 64 9.97 -5.98 13.23
N VAL A 65 11.10 -5.26 13.15
CA VAL A 65 11.17 -3.94 12.51
C VAL A 65 10.85 -4.03 11.01
N MET A 66 11.35 -5.04 10.31
CA MET A 66 11.02 -5.27 8.90
C MET A 66 9.53 -5.54 8.72
N SER A 67 8.94 -6.38 9.57
CA SER A 67 7.50 -6.68 9.54
C SER A 67 6.66 -5.43 9.76
N LEU A 68 7.04 -4.60 10.74
CA LEU A 68 6.36 -3.33 11.02
C LEU A 68 6.47 -2.35 9.84
N ALA A 69 7.67 -2.20 9.26
CA ALA A 69 7.89 -1.29 8.14
C ALA A 69 7.09 -1.72 6.90
N ILE A 70 7.15 -3.00 6.52
CA ILE A 70 6.42 -3.53 5.35
C ILE A 70 4.91 -3.44 5.58
N GLY A 71 4.43 -3.77 6.78
CA GLY A 71 3.01 -3.63 7.13
C GLY A 71 2.52 -2.19 7.04
N ALA A 72 3.33 -1.21 7.46
CA ALA A 72 3.00 0.20 7.34
C ALA A 72 2.90 0.65 5.87
N PHE A 73 3.84 0.24 5.01
CA PHE A 73 3.79 0.55 3.57
C PHE A 73 2.58 -0.08 2.87
N SER A 74 2.25 -1.33 3.21
CA SER A 74 1.03 -1.98 2.71
C SER A 74 -0.22 -1.17 3.09
N ALA A 75 -0.36 -0.82 4.38
CA ALA A 75 -1.52 -0.07 4.86
C ALA A 75 -1.63 1.34 4.24
N ASP A 76 -0.51 2.04 4.04
CA ASP A 76 -0.48 3.34 3.38
C ASP A 76 -0.92 3.23 1.92
N SER A 77 -0.41 2.24 1.19
CA SER A 77 -0.78 1.98 -0.20
C SER A 77 -2.28 1.70 -0.35
N VAL A 78 -2.87 0.90 0.56
CA VAL A 78 -4.32 0.68 0.63
C VAL A 78 -5.09 1.97 0.85
N SER A 79 -4.65 2.80 1.79
CA SER A 79 -5.30 4.07 2.12
C SER A 79 -5.28 5.03 0.93
N VAL A 80 -4.14 5.14 0.24
CA VAL A 80 -4.02 5.97 -0.97
C VAL A 80 -4.91 5.43 -2.09
N ALA A 81 -4.88 4.12 -2.35
CA ALA A 81 -5.70 3.49 -3.38
C ALA A 81 -7.20 3.75 -3.17
N ALA A 82 -7.69 3.51 -1.94
CA ALA A 82 -9.08 3.76 -1.57
C ALA A 82 -9.48 5.24 -1.72
N GLY A 83 -8.58 6.16 -1.37
CA GLY A 83 -8.79 7.60 -1.57
C GLY A 83 -8.94 7.95 -3.06
N LEU A 84 -8.10 7.39 -3.92
CA LEU A 84 -8.17 7.61 -5.37
C LEU A 84 -9.46 7.03 -5.97
N ASP A 85 -9.85 5.83 -5.56
CA ASP A 85 -11.11 5.19 -5.99
C ASP A 85 -12.33 6.03 -5.59
N HIS A 86 -12.31 6.61 -4.38
CA HIS A 86 -13.35 7.52 -3.93
C HIS A 86 -13.44 8.80 -4.77
N VAL A 87 -12.28 9.38 -5.14
CA VAL A 87 -12.22 10.57 -6.01
C VAL A 87 -12.80 10.26 -7.39
N ILE A 88 -12.45 9.11 -7.98
CA ILE A 88 -12.98 8.67 -9.28
C ILE A 88 -14.50 8.49 -9.20
N SER A 89 -15.00 7.78 -8.19
CA SER A 89 -16.43 7.54 -8.01
C SER A 89 -17.21 8.86 -7.88
N SER A 90 -16.67 9.80 -7.11
CA SER A 90 -17.27 11.13 -6.94
C SER A 90 -17.28 11.92 -8.24
N PHE A 91 -16.19 11.89 -9.01
CA PHE A 91 -16.10 12.54 -10.31
C PHE A 91 -17.15 12.00 -11.29
N SER A 92 -17.26 10.66 -11.43
CA SER A 92 -18.24 10.04 -12.33
C SER A 92 -19.69 10.35 -11.94
N GLN A 93 -19.99 10.44 -10.64
CA GLN A 93 -21.32 10.85 -10.17
C GLN A 93 -21.64 12.30 -10.55
N VAL A 94 -20.70 13.21 -10.36
CA VAL A 94 -20.86 14.62 -10.73
C VAL A 94 -21.03 14.76 -12.24
N GLU A 95 -20.20 14.09 -13.03
CA GLU A 95 -20.27 14.12 -14.50
C GLU A 95 -21.63 13.62 -14.99
N THR A 96 -22.12 12.49 -14.47
CA THR A 96 -23.44 11.94 -14.82
C THR A 96 -24.56 12.92 -14.44
N SER A 97 -24.49 13.53 -13.26
CA SER A 97 -25.48 14.50 -12.81
C SER A 97 -25.50 15.75 -13.69
N VAL A 98 -24.33 16.26 -14.09
CA VAL A 98 -24.21 17.44 -14.95
C VAL A 98 -24.75 17.14 -16.35
N THR A 99 -24.35 16.00 -16.95
CA THR A 99 -24.83 15.57 -18.27
C THR A 99 -26.34 15.41 -18.27
N ASN A 100 -26.92 14.68 -17.30
CA ASN A 100 -28.37 14.50 -17.20
C ASN A 100 -29.11 15.82 -16.99
N THR A 101 -28.56 16.74 -16.20
CA THR A 101 -29.16 18.07 -15.98
C THR A 101 -29.11 18.89 -17.27
N PHE A 102 -27.99 18.84 -17.98
CA PHE A 102 -27.82 19.58 -19.23
C PHE A 102 -28.73 19.03 -20.34
N GLU A 103 -28.80 17.72 -20.51
CA GLU A 103 -29.74 17.06 -21.43
C GLU A 103 -31.19 17.42 -21.09
N GLY A 104 -31.58 17.34 -19.82
CA GLY A 104 -32.93 17.74 -19.38
C GLY A 104 -33.22 19.23 -19.57
N LEU A 105 -32.22 20.11 -19.52
CA LEU A 105 -32.39 21.52 -19.86
C LEU A 105 -32.51 21.73 -21.37
N MET A 106 -31.73 21.02 -22.19
CA MET A 106 -31.81 21.08 -23.65
C MET A 106 -33.16 20.57 -24.15
N GLU A 107 -33.65 19.43 -23.63
CA GLU A 107 -35.00 18.92 -23.94
C GLU A 107 -36.12 19.92 -23.61
N ARG A 108 -35.93 20.74 -22.57
CA ARG A 108 -36.89 21.79 -22.18
C ARG A 108 -36.79 23.06 -23.00
N LEU A 109 -35.64 23.31 -23.63
CA LEU A 109 -35.39 24.48 -24.46
C LEU A 109 -35.80 24.27 -25.93
N GLY A 110 -35.98 23.03 -26.38
CA GLY A 110 -36.55 22.66 -27.68
C GLY A 110 -35.56 22.00 -28.62
#